data_AF-A0A3L8PZI7-F1
#
_entry.id   AF-A0A3L8PZI7-F1
#
_cell.length_a   1.000
_cell.length_b   1.000
_cell.length_c   1.000
_cell.angle_alpha   90.00
_cell.angle_beta   90.00
_cell.angle_gamma   90.00
#
_symmetry.space_group_name_H-M   'P 1'
#
loop_
_entity.id
_entity.type
_entity.pdbx_description
1 polymer ?
#
loop_
_entity_poly.entity_id
_entity_poly.type
_entity_poly.pdbx_seq_one_letter_code
_entity_poly.pdbx_strand_id
1 'polypeptide(L)'
;MLTRRETLSLIASSLGFTAFFPQWINLAVAGEPNQPTGFLYVSSFLTGFTKINESLVKPFHTELIAQFGHAYCKKAIADLESSFRKASTPVELTQILQQYRSFSKAILKLWFLGKFLHSKPALDVQDLAYQQGLIWQIISATPPCVPDDRDWSVPPAPSLKIAL
;
A
#
# COMPACT_ATOMS: atom_id res chain seq x y z
N MET A 1 11.85 6.85 -10.45
CA MET A 1 11.42 5.64 -11.20
C MET A 1 10.74 4.73 -10.21
N LEU A 2 9.52 4.28 -10.51
CA LEU A 2 8.80 3.33 -9.66
C LEU A 2 9.35 1.92 -9.90
N THR A 3 9.39 1.12 -8.84
CA THR A 3 9.79 -0.27 -8.93
C THR A 3 8.64 -1.11 -9.50
N ARG A 4 8.99 -2.27 -10.09
CA ARG A 4 8.02 -3.26 -10.57
C ARG A 4 7.01 -3.66 -9.47
N ARG A 5 7.44 -3.66 -8.21
CA ARG A 5 6.61 -3.97 -7.04
C ARG A 5 5.50 -2.93 -6.84
N GLU A 6 5.84 -1.65 -6.94
CA GLU A 6 4.90 -0.54 -6.75
C GLU A 6 3.80 -0.55 -7.83
N THR A 7 4.18 -0.83 -9.08
CA THR A 7 3.24 -0.92 -10.21
C THR A 7 2.27 -2.10 -10.04
N LEU A 8 2.75 -3.26 -9.59
CA LEU A 8 1.92 -4.44 -9.33
C LEU A 8 0.97 -4.24 -8.14
N SER A 9 1.40 -3.52 -7.10
CA SER A 9 0.55 -3.17 -5.95
C SER A 9 -0.66 -2.32 -6.37
N LEU A 10 -0.47 -1.39 -7.32
CA LEU A 10 -1.57 -0.59 -7.88
C LEU A 10 -2.59 -1.47 -8.61
N ILE A 11 -2.11 -2.37 -9.47
CA ILE A 11 -2.97 -3.28 -10.23
C ILE A 11 -3.75 -4.21 -9.29
N ALA A 12 -3.10 -4.71 -8.23
CA ALA A 12 -3.76 -5.51 -7.19
C ALA A 12 -4.86 -4.73 -6.44
N SER A 13 -4.65 -3.42 -6.24
CA SER A 13 -5.62 -2.53 -5.59
C SER A 13 -6.86 -2.26 -6.46
N SER A 14 -6.70 -2.23 -7.80
CA SER A 14 -7.74 -1.86 -8.78
C SER A 14 -8.48 -3.05 -9.39
N LEU A 15 -7.79 -4.11 -9.84
CA LEU A 15 -8.40 -5.25 -10.56
C LEU A 15 -8.80 -6.42 -9.65
N GLY A 16 -8.47 -6.34 -8.37
CA GLY A 16 -8.69 -7.43 -7.43
C GLY A 16 -7.53 -8.43 -7.45
N PHE A 17 -7.03 -8.67 -6.24
CA PHE A 17 -5.96 -9.55 -5.75
C PHE A 17 -5.60 -10.87 -6.49
N THR A 18 -6.30 -11.36 -7.52
CA THR A 18 -6.22 -12.77 -7.94
C THR A 18 -5.26 -13.09 -9.08
N ALA A 19 -4.76 -12.13 -9.87
CA ALA A 19 -3.99 -12.44 -11.09
C ALA A 19 -2.46 -12.18 -11.01
N PHE A 20 -1.96 -11.39 -10.06
CA PHE A 20 -0.58 -10.86 -10.10
C PHE A 20 0.34 -11.31 -8.94
N PHE A 21 -0.14 -12.23 -8.11
CA PHE A 21 0.48 -12.65 -6.86
C PHE A 21 1.87 -13.30 -6.95
N PRO A 22 2.15 -14.22 -7.89
CA PRO A 22 3.42 -14.96 -7.90
C PRO A 22 4.65 -14.07 -8.14
N GLN A 23 4.52 -13.03 -8.96
CA GLN A 23 5.61 -12.11 -9.28
C GLN A 23 5.83 -11.06 -8.17
N TRP A 24 4.76 -10.70 -7.47
CA TRP A 24 4.77 -9.72 -6.38
C TRP A 24 5.51 -10.25 -5.13
N ILE A 25 5.36 -11.54 -4.85
CA ILE A 25 5.97 -12.19 -3.69
C ILE A 25 7.48 -12.45 -3.88
N ASN A 26 7.93 -12.82 -5.08
CA ASN A 26 9.35 -13.08 -5.35
C ASN A 26 10.25 -11.84 -5.12
N LEU A 27 9.69 -10.62 -5.16
CA LEU A 27 10.39 -9.37 -4.88
C LEU A 27 10.43 -8.99 -3.39
N ALA A 28 9.67 -9.67 -2.54
CA ALA A 28 9.52 -9.33 -1.13
C ALA A 28 10.44 -10.12 -0.19
N VAL A 29 11.12 -11.16 -0.70
CA VAL A 29 11.97 -12.09 0.07
C VAL A 29 13.36 -11.52 0.41
N ALA A 30 13.76 -10.38 -0.18
CA ALA A 30 14.99 -9.68 0.18
C ALA A 30 14.75 -8.77 1.41
N GLY A 31 14.93 -9.31 2.61
CA GLY A 31 14.78 -8.58 3.87
C GLY A 31 15.95 -7.62 4.15
N GLU A 32 15.64 -6.39 4.58
CA GLU A 32 16.62 -5.46 5.14
C GLU A 32 16.55 -5.45 6.68
N PRO A 33 17.67 -5.32 7.40
CA PRO A 33 17.75 -5.56 8.85
C PRO A 33 17.16 -4.45 9.75
N ASN A 34 16.58 -3.37 9.22
CA ASN A 34 15.98 -2.28 10.01
C ASN A 34 14.51 -2.01 9.63
N GLN A 35 13.70 -3.07 9.54
CA GLN A 35 12.31 -2.94 9.11
C GLN A 35 11.38 -2.55 10.29
N PRO A 36 10.40 -1.64 10.07
CA PRO A 36 9.40 -1.28 11.07
C PRO A 36 8.59 -2.49 11.55
N THR A 37 7.79 -2.34 12.60
CA THR A 37 6.93 -3.40 13.16
C THR A 37 5.44 -3.07 13.07
N GLY A 38 4.59 -4.08 13.21
CA GLY A 38 3.13 -3.92 13.29
C GLY A 38 2.50 -3.41 12.00
N PHE A 39 1.55 -2.48 12.14
CA PHE A 39 0.77 -1.97 11.01
C PHE A 39 1.63 -1.31 9.93
N LEU A 40 2.69 -0.59 10.34
CA LEU A 40 3.60 0.09 9.42
C LEU A 40 4.36 -0.94 8.57
N TYR A 41 4.84 -2.02 9.19
CA TYR A 41 5.50 -3.12 8.48
C TYR A 41 4.60 -3.77 7.42
N VAL A 42 3.41 -4.18 7.84
CA VAL A 42 2.41 -4.80 6.95
C VAL A 42 2.05 -3.86 5.81
N SER A 43 1.92 -2.56 6.10
CA SER A 43 1.66 -1.53 5.10
C SER A 43 2.78 -1.40 4.08
N SER A 44 4.03 -1.22 4.52
CA SER A 44 5.20 -1.13 3.63
C SER A 44 5.35 -2.39 2.78
N PHE A 45 5.11 -3.57 3.37
CA PHE A 45 5.19 -4.83 2.65
C PHE A 45 4.12 -4.91 1.56
N LEU A 46 2.87 -4.57 1.88
CA LEU A 46 1.73 -4.60 0.97
C LEU A 46 1.81 -3.53 -0.14
N THR A 47 2.29 -2.34 0.17
CA THR A 47 2.40 -1.27 -0.85
C THR A 47 3.65 -1.45 -1.70
N GLY A 48 4.72 -1.99 -1.12
CA GLY A 48 6.06 -2.03 -1.72
C GLY A 48 6.85 -0.74 -1.56
N PHE A 49 6.27 0.29 -0.92
CA PHE A 49 6.91 1.55 -0.64
C PHE A 49 7.58 1.51 0.73
N THR A 50 8.88 1.82 0.77
CA THR A 50 9.65 1.87 2.03
C THR A 50 9.49 3.20 2.76
N LYS A 51 9.19 4.28 2.02
CA LYS A 51 8.97 5.63 2.57
C LYS A 51 7.48 5.96 2.52
N ILE A 52 6.74 5.51 3.52
CA ILE A 52 5.33 5.88 3.73
C ILE A 52 5.22 6.94 4.83
N ASN A 53 4.28 7.87 4.70
CA ASN A 53 4.13 8.98 5.64
C ASN A 53 3.62 8.47 7.01
N GLU A 54 4.48 8.54 8.03
CA GLU A 54 4.19 8.00 9.37
C GLU A 54 3.01 8.70 10.06
N SER A 55 2.72 9.96 9.72
CA SER A 55 1.60 10.70 10.32
C SER A 55 0.23 10.10 9.97
N LEU A 56 0.14 9.36 8.86
CA LEU A 56 -1.09 8.70 8.40
C LEU A 56 -1.29 7.30 8.98
N VAL A 57 -0.28 6.73 9.62
CA VAL A 57 -0.32 5.37 10.19
C VAL A 57 -1.44 5.23 11.22
N LYS A 58 -1.53 6.17 12.16
CA LYS A 58 -2.55 6.15 13.21
C LYS A 58 -3.96 6.37 12.63
N PRO A 59 -4.24 7.39 11.81
CA PRO A 59 -5.54 7.55 11.15
C PRO A 59 -5.99 6.33 10.34
N PHE A 60 -5.10 5.76 9.52
CA PHE A 60 -5.43 4.58 8.71
C PHE A 60 -5.68 3.34 9.57
N HIS A 61 -4.92 3.16 10.64
CA HIS A 61 -5.19 2.07 11.57
C HIS A 61 -6.55 2.24 12.27
N THR A 62 -6.90 3.47 12.67
CA THR A 62 -8.23 3.78 13.24
C THR A 62 -9.36 3.50 12.26
N GLU A 63 -9.20 3.81 10.97
CA GLU A 63 -10.16 3.48 9.93
C GLU A 63 -10.37 1.96 9.79
N LEU A 64 -9.29 1.17 9.83
CA LEU A 64 -9.39 -0.29 9.78
C LEU A 64 -10.07 -0.86 11.02
N ILE A 65 -9.77 -0.31 12.20
CA ILE A 65 -10.45 -0.68 13.45
C ILE A 65 -11.94 -0.37 13.36
N ALA A 66 -12.32 0.78 12.79
CA ALA A 66 -13.72 1.14 12.60
C ALA A 66 -14.44 0.18 11.62
N GLN A 67 -13.73 -0.33 10.61
CA GLN A 67 -14.31 -1.25 9.62
C GLN A 67 -14.39 -2.71 10.10
N PHE A 68 -13.33 -3.24 10.73
CA PHE A 68 -13.20 -4.68 11.03
C PHE A 68 -13.22 -5.00 12.53
N GLY A 69 -13.16 -3.98 13.39
CA GLY A 69 -13.05 -4.14 14.83
C GLY A 69 -11.61 -4.35 15.32
N HIS A 70 -11.36 -3.92 16.55
CA HIS A 70 -10.02 -3.89 17.14
C HIS A 70 -9.38 -5.29 17.26
N ALA A 71 -10.14 -6.27 17.76
CA ALA A 71 -9.64 -7.63 17.97
C ALA A 71 -9.21 -8.31 16.65
N TYR A 72 -10.01 -8.12 15.59
CA TYR A 72 -9.68 -8.65 14.27
C TYR A 72 -8.45 -7.96 13.69
N CYS A 73 -8.37 -6.63 13.74
CA CYS A 73 -7.22 -5.88 13.23
C CYS A 73 -5.91 -6.30 13.90
N LYS A 74 -5.92 -6.41 15.23
CA LYS A 74 -4.75 -6.84 16.01
C LYS A 74 -4.27 -8.24 15.58
N LYS A 75 -5.20 -9.19 15.43
CA LYS A 75 -4.88 -10.55 14.98
C LYS A 75 -4.36 -10.56 13.54
N ALA A 76 -5.06 -9.90 12.63
CA ALA A 76 -4.69 -9.86 11.21
C ALA A 76 -3.30 -9.27 10.99
N ILE A 77 -2.97 -8.18 11.70
CA ILE A 77 -1.64 -7.55 11.62
C ILE A 77 -0.56 -8.51 12.15
N ALA A 78 -0.78 -9.13 13.30
CA ALA A 78 0.19 -10.06 13.89
C ALA A 78 0.44 -11.29 13.00
N ASP A 79 -0.64 -11.88 12.46
CA ASP A 79 -0.55 -13.04 11.58
C ASP A 79 0.16 -12.67 10.27
N LEU A 80 -0.22 -11.55 9.63
CA LEU A 80 0.42 -11.07 8.41
C LEU A 80 1.90 -10.73 8.63
N GLU A 81 2.24 -10.00 9.69
CA GLU A 81 3.63 -9.68 10.00
C GLU A 81 4.47 -10.93 10.25
N SER A 82 3.97 -11.87 11.06
CA SER A 82 4.65 -13.14 11.32
C SER A 82 4.87 -13.92 10.02
N SER A 83 3.85 -14.03 9.17
CA SER A 83 3.97 -14.71 7.88
C SER A 83 4.91 -13.98 6.92
N PHE A 84 4.88 -12.65 6.84
CA PHE A 84 5.79 -11.90 5.95
C PHE A 84 7.26 -12.03 6.36
N ARG A 85 7.54 -12.15 7.66
CA ARG A 85 8.90 -12.35 8.17
C ARG A 85 9.40 -13.79 8.04
N LYS A 86 8.50 -14.78 8.12
CA LYS A 86 8.84 -16.21 8.15
C LYS A 86 8.67 -16.93 6.82
N ALA A 87 7.82 -16.42 5.94
CA ALA A 87 7.45 -17.16 4.75
C ALA A 87 8.65 -17.32 3.85
N SER A 88 8.96 -18.58 3.60
CA SER A 88 10.10 -18.98 2.78
C SER A 88 9.67 -19.21 1.33
N THR A 89 8.36 -19.34 1.10
CA THR A 89 7.82 -19.69 -0.22
C THR A 89 6.69 -18.75 -0.66
N PRO A 90 6.54 -18.52 -1.98
CA PRO A 90 5.43 -17.75 -2.52
C PRO A 90 4.04 -18.31 -2.24
N VAL A 91 3.94 -19.62 -2.02
CA VAL A 91 2.66 -20.29 -1.77
C VAL A 91 2.12 -19.91 -0.40
N GLU A 92 2.96 -19.92 0.64
CA GLU A 92 2.60 -19.54 2.01
C GLU A 92 2.11 -18.07 2.09
N LEU A 93 2.82 -17.18 1.39
CA LEU A 93 2.44 -15.76 1.30
C LEU A 93 1.12 -15.56 0.56
N THR A 94 0.87 -16.35 -0.48
CA THR A 94 -0.42 -16.30 -1.19
C THR A 94 -1.56 -16.75 -0.29
N GLN A 95 -1.38 -17.82 0.48
CA GLN A 95 -2.41 -18.36 1.38
C GLN A 95 -2.80 -17.35 2.47
N ILE A 96 -1.82 -16.75 3.15
CA ILE A 96 -2.11 -15.79 4.23
C ILE A 96 -2.80 -14.52 3.69
N LEU A 97 -2.41 -14.08 2.50
CA LEU A 97 -3.02 -12.92 1.83
C LEU A 97 -4.42 -13.24 1.29
N GLN A 98 -4.70 -14.49 0.91
CA GLN A 98 -6.06 -14.93 0.58
C GLN A 98 -6.95 -14.97 1.83
N GLN A 99 -6.43 -15.48 2.95
CA GLN A 99 -7.13 -15.51 4.24
C GLN A 99 -7.52 -14.09 4.69
N TYR A 100 -6.61 -13.13 4.55
CA TYR A 100 -6.82 -11.73 4.94
C TYR A 100 -7.14 -10.80 3.77
N ARG A 101 -7.67 -11.33 2.65
CA ARG A 101 -7.84 -10.59 1.39
C ARG A 101 -8.58 -9.26 1.54
N SER A 102 -9.70 -9.26 2.26
CA SER A 102 -10.51 -8.05 2.47
C SER A 102 -9.77 -7.00 3.30
N PHE A 103 -9.04 -7.46 4.32
CA PHE A 103 -8.22 -6.60 5.18
C PHE A 103 -7.04 -6.01 4.41
N SER A 104 -6.25 -6.84 3.71
CA SER A 104 -5.13 -6.37 2.89
C SER A 104 -5.59 -5.42 1.78
N LYS A 105 -6.73 -5.67 1.14
CA LYS A 105 -7.33 -4.75 0.17
C LYS A 105 -7.72 -3.40 0.78
N ALA A 106 -8.25 -3.39 2.01
CA ALA A 106 -8.57 -2.16 2.71
C ALA A 106 -7.31 -1.33 3.04
N ILE A 107 -6.24 -1.98 3.49
CA ILE A 107 -4.93 -1.35 3.70
C ILE A 107 -4.44 -0.69 2.41
N LEU A 108 -4.42 -1.44 1.30
CA LEU A 108 -3.99 -0.90 0.02
C LEU A 108 -4.84 0.30 -0.41
N LYS A 109 -6.16 0.21 -0.30
CA LYS A 109 -7.05 1.31 -0.66
C LYS A 109 -6.78 2.57 0.15
N LEU A 110 -6.53 2.45 1.45
CA LEU A 110 -6.22 3.60 2.30
C LEU A 110 -4.92 4.27 1.86
N TRP A 111 -3.86 3.49 1.67
CA TRP A 111 -2.56 4.05 1.26
C TRP A 111 -2.55 4.61 -0.16
N PHE A 112 -3.24 3.96 -1.10
CA PHE A 112 -3.27 4.44 -2.48
C PHE A 112 -4.21 5.63 -2.69
N LEU A 113 -5.38 5.64 -2.04
CA LEU A 113 -6.44 6.61 -2.33
C LEU A 113 -6.64 7.65 -1.23
N GLY A 114 -6.11 7.44 -0.02
CA GLY A 114 -6.29 8.36 1.11
C GLY A 114 -7.74 8.48 1.60
N LYS A 115 -8.64 7.56 1.22
CA LYS A 115 -10.09 7.70 1.44
C LYS A 115 -10.56 7.03 2.72
N PHE A 116 -11.15 7.81 3.62
CA PHE A 116 -11.83 7.33 4.83
C PHE A 116 -13.33 7.13 4.56
N LEU A 117 -13.87 5.99 4.98
CA LEU A 117 -15.29 5.65 4.81
C LEU A 117 -16.03 5.52 6.16
N HIS A 118 -15.33 5.18 7.24
CA HIS A 118 -15.94 4.78 8.51
C HIS A 118 -15.60 5.75 9.65
N SER A 119 -14.33 6.11 9.83
CA SER A 119 -13.83 6.87 10.99
C SER A 119 -14.01 8.39 10.89
N LYS A 120 -14.20 8.94 9.68
CA LYS A 120 -14.41 10.37 9.40
C LYS A 120 -13.46 11.29 10.20
N PRO A 121 -12.14 11.23 9.95
CA PRO A 121 -11.18 12.06 10.67
C PRO A 121 -11.35 13.55 10.30
N ALA A 122 -10.62 14.44 10.99
CA ALA A 122 -10.60 15.87 10.69
C ALA A 122 -10.17 16.16 9.23
N LEU A 123 -10.62 17.30 8.70
CA LEU A 123 -10.46 17.65 7.27
C LEU A 123 -8.98 17.73 6.85
N ASP A 124 -8.13 18.28 7.71
CA ASP A 124 -6.68 18.35 7.52
C ASP A 124 -6.04 16.97 7.33
N VAL A 125 -6.50 15.96 8.07
CA VAL A 125 -6.04 14.58 7.93
C VAL A 125 -6.54 13.97 6.62
N GLN A 126 -7.76 14.28 6.20
CA GLN A 126 -8.31 13.80 4.92
C GLN A 126 -7.55 14.42 3.74
N ASP A 127 -7.29 15.73 3.79
CA ASP A 127 -6.54 16.45 2.77
C ASP A 127 -5.10 15.92 2.69
N LEU A 128 -4.43 15.74 3.83
CA LEU A 128 -3.10 15.15 3.88
C LEU A 128 -3.09 13.73 3.30
N ALA A 129 -4.07 12.89 3.66
CA ALA A 129 -4.18 11.53 3.16
C ALA A 129 -4.40 11.49 1.65
N TYR A 130 -5.23 12.39 1.12
CA TYR A 130 -5.44 12.54 -0.31
C TYR A 130 -4.16 12.98 -1.02
N GLN A 131 -3.49 14.02 -0.54
CA GLN A 131 -2.26 14.56 -1.13
C GLN A 131 -1.11 13.55 -1.11
N GLN A 132 -1.02 12.76 -0.05
CA GLN A 132 0.01 11.74 0.14
C GLN A 132 -0.41 10.36 -0.38
N GLY A 133 -1.56 10.27 -1.06
CA GLY A 133 -2.01 9.02 -1.69
C GLY A 133 -0.96 8.48 -2.65
N LEU A 134 -0.57 7.21 -2.46
CA LEU A 134 0.49 6.60 -3.27
C LEU A 134 0.14 6.53 -4.76
N ILE A 135 -1.15 6.66 -5.12
CA ILE A 135 -1.58 6.71 -6.53
C ILE A 135 -0.90 7.84 -7.30
N TRP A 136 -0.69 9.00 -6.67
CA TRP A 136 -0.06 10.17 -7.30
C TRP A 136 1.39 9.90 -7.69
N GLN A 137 2.12 9.21 -6.81
CA GLN A 137 3.48 8.76 -7.11
C GLN A 137 3.48 7.77 -8.29
N ILE A 138 2.47 6.91 -8.37
CA ILE A 138 2.39 5.90 -9.44
C ILE A 138 2.10 6.50 -10.81
N ILE A 139 1.10 7.38 -10.89
CA ILE A 139 0.76 8.05 -12.15
C ILE A 139 1.72 9.22 -12.46
N SER A 140 2.72 9.46 -11.61
CA SER A 140 3.69 10.54 -11.72
C SER A 140 3.04 11.92 -11.85
N ALA A 141 1.88 12.12 -11.22
CA ALA A 141 1.12 13.37 -11.27
C ALA A 141 1.04 14.03 -9.89
N THR A 142 0.82 15.34 -9.87
CA THR A 142 0.51 16.05 -8.64
C THR A 142 -1.00 15.89 -8.35
N PRO A 143 -1.39 15.66 -7.09
CA PRO A 143 -2.80 15.69 -6.71
C PRO A 143 -3.44 17.04 -7.12
N PRO A 144 -4.67 17.02 -7.65
CA PRO A 144 -5.50 18.21 -7.74
C PRO A 144 -5.51 18.94 -6.40
N CYS A 145 -5.50 20.28 -6.42
CA CYS A 145 -5.43 21.16 -5.24
C CYS A 145 -4.04 21.42 -4.66
N VAL A 146 -2.98 20.77 -5.13
CA VAL A 146 -1.59 21.19 -4.85
C VAL A 146 -1.07 21.97 -6.06
N PRO A 147 -0.53 23.19 -5.90
CA PRO A 147 0.06 23.95 -6.99
C PRO A 147 1.14 23.10 -7.68
N ASP A 148 1.01 22.93 -8.99
CA ASP A 148 1.97 22.21 -9.81
C ASP A 148 2.54 23.17 -10.85
N ASP A 149 3.84 23.42 -10.79
CA ASP A 149 4.55 24.25 -11.77
C ASP A 149 4.85 23.49 -13.07
N ARG A 150 4.38 22.24 -13.19
CA ARG A 150 4.57 21.43 -14.40
C ARG A 150 3.73 21.93 -15.56
N ASP A 151 4.40 22.08 -16.69
CA ASP A 151 3.77 22.33 -17.98
C ASP A 151 3.12 21.05 -18.52
N TRP A 152 1.79 21.02 -18.51
CA TRP A 152 0.98 19.88 -18.97
C TRP A 152 0.96 19.73 -20.49
N SER A 153 1.54 20.68 -21.25
CA SER A 153 1.71 20.56 -22.69
C SER A 153 2.86 19.62 -23.08
N VAL A 154 3.76 19.31 -22.14
CA VAL A 154 4.89 18.40 -22.36
C VAL A 154 4.50 16.98 -21.95
N PRO A 155 4.52 15.99 -22.87
CA PRO A 155 4.21 14.62 -22.51
C PRO A 155 5.24 14.10 -21.49
N PRO A 156 4.81 13.30 -20.49
CA PRO A 156 5.72 12.72 -19.52
C PRO A 156 6.75 11.85 -20.25
N ALA A 157 8.02 11.96 -19.84
CA ALA A 157 9.09 11.16 -20.43
C ALA A 157 8.75 9.66 -20.36
N PRO A 158 8.86 8.91 -21.47
CA PRO A 158 8.58 7.48 -21.48
C PRO A 158 9.56 6.77 -20.54
N SER A 159 9.06 6.29 -19.40
CA SER A 159 9.89 5.68 -18.35
C SER A 159 9.89 4.15 -18.35
N LEU A 160 9.32 3.51 -19.38
CA LEU A 160 9.31 2.05 -19.54
C LEU A 160 10.39 1.59 -20.53
N LYS A 161 11.61 1.37 -20.05
CA LYS A 161 12.49 0.36 -20.66
C LYS A 161 12.25 -0.95 -19.92
N ILE A 162 11.39 -1.78 -20.47
CA ILE A 162 11.32 -3.20 -20.08
C ILE A 162 12.59 -3.82 -20.65
N ALA A 163 13.63 -3.98 -19.83
CA ALA A 163 14.71 -4.90 -20.15
C ALA A 163 14.11 -6.30 -20.08
N LEU A 164 13.87 -6.88 -21.27
CA LEU A 164 13.59 -8.31 -21.45
C LEU A 164 14.84 -9.12 -21.16
#